data_AF-A0A6H1L2I6-F1
#
_entry.id   AF-A0A6H1L2I6-F1
#
_cell.length_a   1.000
_cell.length_b   1.000
_cell.length_c   1.000
_cell.angle_alpha   90.00
_cell.angle_beta   90.00
_cell.angle_gamma   90.00
#
_symmetry.space_group_name_H-M   'P 1'
#
loop_
_entity.id
_entity.type
_entity.pdbx_description
1 polymer ?
#
loop_
_entity_poly.entity_id
_entity_poly.type
_entity_poly.pdbx_seq_one_letter_code
_entity_poly.pdbx_strand_id
1 'polypeptide(L)'
;MRGIGLGGGAHQVRARLADGRDPVPTAAVIDSQTGRAADTVPTVGSGYDGGKKIEGRKRHAAVDTGGLLAAVVTTASLQDRDGSFRITAALREAFATITLVWADARCTGRFVRDARNIWDPAVRIVKRPDQVAMACLAGVQAGLRHDAGVMTGSG
;
A
#
# COMPACT_ATOMS: atom_id res chain seq x y z
N MET A 1 -17.73 -11.48 -9.49
CA MET A 1 -16.67 -11.22 -8.48
C MET A 1 -15.55 -12.25 -8.65
N ARG A 2 -14.52 -11.97 -9.45
CA ARG A 2 -13.28 -12.77 -9.54
C ARG A 2 -12.14 -11.78 -9.77
N GLY A 3 -11.46 -11.38 -8.71
CA GLY A 3 -10.42 -10.35 -8.81
C GLY A 3 -9.59 -10.18 -7.55
N ILE A 4 -9.64 -11.14 -6.62
CA ILE A 4 -8.79 -11.18 -5.43
C ILE A 4 -7.71 -12.22 -5.69
N GLY A 5 -6.45 -11.83 -5.59
CA GLY A 5 -5.29 -12.73 -5.59
C GLY A 5 -4.58 -12.65 -4.25
N LEU A 6 -4.19 -13.79 -3.68
CA LEU A 6 -3.43 -13.88 -2.44
C LEU A 6 -1.96 -14.22 -2.76
N GLY A 7 -1.04 -13.60 -2.03
CA GLY A 7 0.40 -13.83 -2.14
C GLY A 7 0.96 -14.89 -1.19
N GLY A 8 0.17 -15.31 -0.19
CA GLY A 8 0.56 -16.18 0.94
C GLY A 8 0.92 -17.63 0.66
N GLY A 9 1.26 -17.98 -0.58
CA GLY A 9 1.62 -19.35 -0.94
C GLY A 9 3.01 -19.77 -0.42
N ALA A 10 3.34 -21.05 -0.63
CA ALA A 10 4.63 -21.65 -0.21
C ALA A 10 5.86 -20.87 -0.69
N HIS A 11 5.77 -20.19 -1.84
CA HIS A 11 6.83 -19.31 -2.33
C HIS A 11 7.14 -18.15 -1.37
N GLN A 12 6.11 -17.49 -0.85
CA GLN A 12 6.29 -16.37 0.07
C GLN A 12 6.84 -16.82 1.41
N VAL A 13 6.39 -17.97 1.91
CA VAL A 13 6.95 -18.59 3.13
C VAL A 13 8.45 -18.87 2.95
N ARG A 14 8.84 -19.48 1.81
CA ARG A 14 10.26 -19.75 1.52
C ARG A 14 11.09 -18.48 1.42
N ALA A 15 10.58 -17.44 0.75
CA ALA A 15 11.26 -16.15 0.66
C ALA A 15 11.47 -15.51 2.04
N ARG A 16 10.46 -15.56 2.92
CA ARG A 16 10.59 -15.06 4.29
C ARG A 16 11.64 -15.79 5.11
N LEU A 17 11.61 -17.13 5.07
CA LEU A 17 12.57 -17.96 5.78
C LEU A 17 14.00 -17.75 5.25
N ALA A 18 14.17 -17.60 3.93
CA ALA A 18 15.46 -17.28 3.32
C ALA A 18 16.03 -15.93 3.81
N ASP A 19 15.15 -14.97 4.10
CA ASP A 19 15.51 -13.66 4.66
C ASP A 19 15.55 -13.65 6.20
N GLY A 20 15.45 -14.81 6.86
CA GLY A 20 15.51 -14.93 8.34
C GLY A 20 14.30 -14.34 9.08
N ARG A 21 13.14 -14.23 8.41
CA ARG A 21 11.91 -13.64 8.96
C ARG A 21 10.90 -14.69 9.38
N ASP A 22 9.96 -14.28 10.24
CA ASP A 22 8.78 -15.09 10.56
C ASP A 22 8.00 -15.40 9.27
N PRO A 23 7.63 -16.68 9.01
CA PRO A 23 6.91 -17.07 7.80
C PRO A 23 5.51 -16.46 7.69
N VAL A 24 4.93 -15.97 8.80
CA VAL A 24 3.61 -15.37 8.86
C VAL A 24 3.72 -13.86 9.09
N PRO A 25 3.17 -13.02 8.19
CA PRO A 25 3.26 -11.57 8.33
C PRO A 25 2.38 -11.03 9.47
N THR A 26 2.83 -9.97 10.13
CA THR A 26 2.08 -9.28 11.19
C THR A 26 1.69 -7.84 10.83
N ALA A 27 2.23 -7.30 9.73
CA ALA A 27 1.90 -5.96 9.26
C ALA A 27 1.86 -5.88 7.73
N ALA A 28 1.09 -4.92 7.20
CA ALA A 28 0.96 -4.70 5.76
C ALA A 28 0.83 -3.21 5.40
N VAL A 29 1.28 -2.85 4.21
CA VAL A 29 1.08 -1.55 3.57
C VAL A 29 0.07 -1.72 2.44
N ILE A 30 -0.97 -0.89 2.42
CA ILE A 30 -2.01 -0.87 1.39
C ILE A 30 -1.87 0.39 0.54
N ASP A 31 -1.84 0.20 -0.77
CA ASP A 31 -1.92 1.28 -1.74
C ASP A 31 -2.93 0.95 -2.85
N SER A 32 -3.47 2.00 -3.45
CA SER A 32 -4.40 1.90 -4.58
C SER A 32 -3.85 2.63 -5.79
N GLN A 33 -3.88 1.96 -6.93
CA GLN A 33 -3.42 2.51 -8.19
C GLN A 33 -4.46 2.28 -9.29
N THR A 34 -4.73 3.32 -10.06
CA THR A 34 -5.55 3.23 -11.28
C THR A 34 -4.64 3.13 -12.50
N GLY A 35 -4.90 2.14 -13.34
CA GLY A 35 -4.27 1.99 -14.66
C GLY A 35 -5.32 2.09 -15.76
N ARG A 36 -4.91 2.61 -16.92
CA ARG A 36 -5.77 2.66 -18.12
C ARG A 36 -6.14 1.23 -18.53
N ALA A 37 -7.41 1.01 -18.85
CA ALA A 37 -7.85 -0.28 -19.37
C ALA A 37 -7.41 -0.41 -20.84
N ALA A 38 -7.05 -1.61 -21.26
CA ALA A 38 -6.88 -1.90 -22.68
C ALA A 38 -8.26 -1.88 -23.36
N ASP A 39 -8.29 -1.58 -24.66
CA ASP A 39 -9.53 -1.49 -25.45
C ASP A 39 -10.32 -2.81 -25.47
N THR A 40 -9.67 -3.92 -25.12
CA THR A 40 -10.26 -5.26 -25.01
C THR A 40 -10.99 -5.51 -23.68
N VAL A 41 -10.87 -4.61 -22.69
CA VAL A 41 -11.56 -4.76 -21.41
C VAL A 41 -13.01 -4.30 -21.56
N PRO A 42 -14.00 -5.16 -21.24
CA PRO A 42 -15.41 -4.76 -21.30
C PRO A 42 -15.69 -3.56 -20.39
N THR A 43 -16.57 -2.65 -20.81
CA THR A 43 -16.96 -1.46 -20.04
C THR A 43 -17.50 -1.80 -18.64
N VAL A 44 -18.13 -2.97 -18.50
CA VAL A 44 -18.60 -3.50 -17.19
C VAL A 44 -17.46 -3.77 -16.20
N GLY A 45 -16.23 -3.96 -16.71
CA GLY A 45 -15.01 -4.17 -15.92
C GLY A 45 -14.12 -2.94 -15.80
N SER A 46 -14.42 -1.83 -16.50
CA SER A 46 -13.74 -0.55 -16.42
C SER A 46 -14.57 0.48 -15.63
N GLY A 47 -13.98 1.62 -15.33
CA GLY A 47 -14.69 2.77 -14.76
C GLY A 47 -13.85 4.02 -14.91
N TYR A 48 -14.40 5.18 -14.56
CA TYR A 48 -13.68 6.45 -14.64
C TYR A 48 -13.12 6.86 -13.28
N ASP A 49 -11.82 7.15 -13.22
CA ASP A 49 -11.19 7.76 -12.05
C ASP A 49 -11.08 9.26 -12.27
N GLY A 50 -11.90 10.05 -11.56
CA GLY A 50 -11.88 11.51 -11.68
C GLY A 50 -10.58 12.16 -11.18
N GLY A 51 -9.85 11.53 -10.26
CA GLY A 51 -8.57 12.04 -9.77
C GLY A 51 -7.43 11.83 -10.75
N LYS A 52 -7.52 10.80 -11.61
CA LYS A 52 -6.55 10.52 -12.69
C LYS A 52 -7.04 10.95 -14.07
N LYS A 53 -8.34 11.25 -14.21
CA LYS A 53 -9.04 11.57 -15.45
C LYS A 53 -8.87 10.50 -16.54
N ILE A 54 -8.90 9.24 -16.14
CA ILE A 54 -8.76 8.09 -17.07
C ILE A 54 -9.88 7.09 -16.87
N GLU A 55 -10.26 6.43 -17.96
CA GLU A 55 -11.03 5.20 -17.92
C GLU A 55 -10.10 4.01 -17.70
N GLY A 56 -10.43 3.16 -16.74
CA GLY A 56 -9.52 2.10 -16.35
C GLY A 56 -10.00 1.15 -15.28
N ARG A 57 -9.04 0.41 -14.74
CA ARG A 57 -9.22 -0.47 -13.58
C ARG A 57 -8.35 0.03 -12.45
N LYS A 58 -8.83 -0.17 -11.22
CA LYS A 58 -8.10 0.19 -10.02
C LYS A 58 -7.68 -1.08 -9.28
N ARG A 59 -6.38 -1.20 -9.03
CA ARG A 59 -5.79 -2.25 -8.21
C ARG A 59 -5.53 -1.71 -6.81
N HIS A 60 -5.96 -2.47 -5.83
CA HIS A 60 -5.56 -2.32 -4.44
C HIS A 60 -4.54 -3.41 -4.18
N ALA A 61 -3.38 -3.07 -3.64
CA ALA A 61 -2.34 -4.04 -3.31
C ALA A 61 -1.99 -3.91 -1.83
N ALA A 62 -1.90 -5.04 -1.15
CA ALA A 62 -1.38 -5.16 0.19
C ALA A 62 -0.03 -5.85 0.08
N VAL A 63 1.01 -5.20 0.57
CA VAL A 63 2.39 -5.69 0.54
C VAL A 63 2.99 -5.61 1.93
N ASP A 64 4.07 -6.34 2.15
CA ASP A 64 4.98 -6.02 3.24
C ASP A 64 6.43 -6.03 2.72
N THR A 65 7.40 -6.05 3.64
CA THR A 65 8.82 -6.11 3.28
C THR A 65 9.20 -7.38 2.50
N GLY A 66 8.36 -8.42 2.48
CA GLY A 66 8.59 -9.69 1.79
C GLY A 66 7.82 -9.83 0.48
N GLY A 67 7.14 -8.77 0.03
CA GLY A 67 6.45 -8.72 -1.25
C GLY A 67 4.93 -8.66 -1.13
N LEU A 68 4.24 -9.13 -2.17
CA LEU A 68 2.79 -9.05 -2.27
C LEU A 68 2.10 -10.02 -1.30
N LEU A 69 1.13 -9.53 -0.54
CA LEU A 69 0.28 -10.33 0.37
C LEU A 69 -1.12 -10.56 -0.19
N ALA A 70 -1.71 -9.53 -0.79
CA ALA A 70 -2.98 -9.62 -1.47
C ALA A 70 -3.10 -8.54 -2.55
N ALA A 71 -3.92 -8.79 -3.56
CA ALA A 71 -4.30 -7.80 -4.55
C ALA A 71 -5.78 -7.92 -4.89
N VAL A 72 -6.47 -6.80 -5.01
CA VAL A 72 -7.87 -6.73 -5.41
C VAL A 72 -8.02 -5.77 -6.60
N VAL A 73 -8.58 -6.25 -7.71
CA VAL A 73 -8.84 -5.40 -8.89
C VAL A 73 -10.32 -5.05 -8.98
N THR A 74 -10.58 -3.77 -9.16
CA THR A 74 -11.91 -3.14 -9.16
C THR A 74 -12.06 -2.21 -10.36
N THR A 75 -13.28 -1.74 -10.64
CA THR A 75 -13.48 -0.65 -11.60
C THR A 75 -12.82 0.61 -11.07
N ALA A 76 -12.33 1.50 -11.94
CA ALA A 76 -11.63 2.69 -11.46
C ALA A 76 -12.52 3.73 -10.76
N SER A 77 -13.85 3.61 -10.93
CA SER A 77 -14.85 4.40 -10.21
C SER A 77 -14.99 4.02 -8.73
N LEU A 78 -14.49 2.84 -8.31
CA LEU A 78 -14.53 2.46 -6.90
C LEU A 78 -13.61 3.38 -6.09
N GLN A 79 -14.12 3.87 -4.97
CA GLN A 79 -13.34 4.73 -4.09
C GLN A 79 -12.28 3.94 -3.32
N ASP A 80 -11.15 4.61 -3.05
CA ASP A 80 -9.97 3.97 -2.43
C ASP A 80 -10.31 3.43 -1.03
N ARG A 81 -11.20 4.09 -0.29
CA ARG A 81 -11.73 3.61 1.00
C ARG A 81 -12.47 2.28 0.91
N ASP A 82 -13.30 2.09 -0.11
CA ASP A 82 -14.10 0.87 -0.26
C ASP A 82 -13.23 -0.29 -0.77
N GLY A 83 -12.27 0.02 -1.66
CA GLY A 83 -11.25 -0.92 -2.09
C GLY A 83 -10.31 -1.36 -0.96
N SER A 84 -9.88 -0.41 -0.12
CA SER A 84 -9.04 -0.66 1.07
C SER A 84 -9.73 -1.57 2.08
N PHE A 85 -11.04 -1.37 2.28
CA PHE A 85 -11.84 -2.25 3.12
C PHE A 85 -11.86 -3.68 2.56
N ARG A 86 -12.13 -3.84 1.25
CA ARG A 86 -12.18 -5.17 0.60
C ARG A 86 -10.84 -5.92 0.68
N ILE A 87 -9.73 -5.23 0.42
CA ILE A 87 -8.42 -5.88 0.50
C ILE A 87 -8.02 -6.18 1.94
N THR A 88 -8.41 -5.35 2.91
CA THR A 88 -8.18 -5.64 4.33
C THR A 88 -8.97 -6.86 4.79
N ALA A 89 -10.22 -7.03 4.32
CA ALA A 89 -10.99 -8.25 4.57
C ALA A 89 -10.27 -9.49 4.04
N ALA A 90 -9.85 -9.48 2.77
CA ALA A 90 -9.12 -10.57 2.16
C ALA A 90 -7.78 -10.85 2.87
N LEU A 91 -7.09 -9.80 3.29
CA LEU A 91 -5.83 -9.91 4.02
C LEU A 91 -6.04 -10.55 5.39
N ARG A 92 -7.09 -10.17 6.13
CA ARG A 92 -7.42 -10.73 7.45
C ARG A 92 -7.92 -12.16 7.38
N GLU A 93 -8.61 -12.52 6.30
CA GLU A 93 -9.01 -13.91 6.02
C GLU A 93 -7.79 -14.80 5.77
N ALA A 94 -6.81 -14.31 5.01
CA ALA A 94 -5.58 -15.05 4.73
C ALA A 94 -4.57 -15.05 5.91
N PHE A 95 -4.52 -13.96 6.67
CA PHE A 95 -3.54 -13.73 7.72
C PHE A 95 -4.18 -13.05 8.94
N ALA A 96 -4.75 -13.86 9.84
CA ALA A 96 -5.32 -13.39 11.10
C ALA A 96 -4.29 -12.71 12.05
N THR A 97 -3.00 -12.85 11.76
CA THR A 97 -1.86 -12.25 12.49
C THR A 97 -1.60 -10.78 12.14
N ILE A 98 -2.21 -10.24 11.07
CA ILE A 98 -2.00 -8.84 10.67
C ILE A 98 -2.66 -7.90 11.68
N THR A 99 -1.88 -7.30 12.56
CA THR A 99 -2.36 -6.35 13.59
C THR A 99 -2.10 -4.89 13.22
N LEU A 100 -1.27 -4.63 12.20
CA LEU A 100 -0.89 -3.28 11.78
C LEU A 100 -1.03 -3.11 10.27
N VAL A 101 -1.75 -2.05 9.87
CA VAL A 101 -1.94 -1.70 8.46
C VAL A 101 -1.57 -0.24 8.23
N TRP A 102 -0.64 0.03 7.32
CA TRP A 102 -0.39 1.37 6.81
C TRP A 102 -1.18 1.59 5.52
N ALA A 103 -1.75 2.78 5.34
CA ALA A 103 -2.47 3.15 4.11
C ALA A 103 -2.26 4.63 3.75
N ASP A 104 -2.36 4.98 2.46
CA ASP A 104 -2.31 6.38 2.00
C ASP A 104 -3.51 7.18 2.53
N ALA A 105 -3.39 8.51 2.52
CA ALA A 105 -4.40 9.48 2.94
C ALA A 105 -5.75 9.32 2.21
N ARG A 106 -5.75 8.75 1.00
CA ARG A 106 -6.98 8.48 0.24
C ARG A 106 -7.85 7.38 0.86
N CYS A 107 -7.27 6.56 1.73
CA CYS A 107 -7.95 5.49 2.43
C CYS A 107 -8.54 5.95 3.78
N THR A 108 -8.54 7.25 4.09
CA THR A 108 -9.05 7.79 5.36
C THR A 108 -10.58 7.63 5.53
N GLY A 109 -11.08 7.99 6.71
CA GLY A 109 -12.51 8.06 7.00
C GLY A 109 -13.11 6.70 7.32
N ARG A 110 -14.20 6.33 6.62
CA ARG A 110 -15.01 5.14 6.90
C ARG A 110 -14.18 3.86 6.98
N PHE A 111 -13.19 3.69 6.10
CA PHE A 111 -12.31 2.52 6.11
C PHE A 111 -11.64 2.33 7.47
N VAL A 112 -10.99 3.38 8.00
CA VAL A 112 -10.24 3.32 9.28
C VAL A 112 -11.16 2.91 10.42
N ARG A 113 -12.37 3.48 10.46
CA ARG A 113 -13.38 3.17 11.49
C ARG A 113 -13.85 1.72 11.37
N ASP A 114 -14.30 1.33 10.18
CA ASP A 114 -14.95 0.03 9.97
C ASP A 114 -13.93 -1.11 10.08
N ALA A 115 -12.69 -0.93 9.62
CA ALA A 115 -11.63 -1.92 9.77
C ALA A 115 -11.32 -2.19 11.25
N ARG A 116 -11.17 -1.12 12.06
CA ARG A 116 -10.95 -1.23 13.51
C ARG A 116 -12.10 -1.96 14.20
N ASN A 117 -13.34 -1.60 13.89
CA ASN A 117 -14.51 -2.20 14.55
C ASN A 117 -14.71 -3.69 14.25
N ILE A 118 -14.29 -4.15 13.06
CA ILE A 118 -14.59 -5.51 12.59
C ILE A 118 -13.44 -6.47 12.90
N TRP A 119 -12.19 -6.02 12.75
CA TRP A 119 -11.01 -6.90 12.82
C TRP A 119 -9.97 -6.46 13.84
N ASP A 120 -10.13 -5.27 14.43
CA ASP A 120 -9.20 -4.61 15.36
C ASP A 120 -7.72 -4.46 14.91
N PRO A 121 -7.40 -4.22 13.62
CA PRO A 121 -6.05 -3.81 13.26
C PRO A 121 -5.82 -2.34 13.58
N ALA A 122 -4.62 -2.02 14.05
CA ALA A 122 -4.12 -0.66 14.07
C ALA A 122 -3.94 -0.16 12.62
N VAL A 123 -4.88 0.67 12.15
CA VAL A 123 -4.74 1.35 10.85
C VAL A 123 -4.04 2.70 11.04
N ARG A 124 -2.88 2.87 10.40
CA ARG A 124 -2.08 4.10 10.38
C ARG A 124 -2.13 4.74 8.99
N ILE A 125 -2.64 5.95 8.92
CA ILE A 125 -2.66 6.71 7.67
C ILE A 125 -1.32 7.43 7.50
N VAL A 126 -0.62 7.13 6.40
CA VAL A 126 0.60 7.82 5.98
C VAL A 126 0.20 8.91 5.00
N LYS A 127 0.57 10.14 5.31
CA LYS A 127 0.37 11.27 4.39
C LYS A 127 1.66 11.49 3.60
N ARG A 128 1.51 11.83 2.32
CA ARG A 128 2.63 12.42 1.59
C ARG A 128 3.06 13.71 2.30
N PRO A 129 4.35 13.87 2.62
CA PRO A 129 4.86 15.19 2.99
C PRO A 129 4.51 16.17 1.86
N ASP A 130 4.13 17.39 2.23
CA ASP A 130 3.89 18.42 1.24
C ASP A 130 5.20 18.83 0.55
N GLN A 131 5.09 19.54 -0.57
CA GLN A 131 6.26 19.98 -1.33
C GLN A 131 7.23 20.83 -0.49
N VAL A 132 6.69 21.57 0.48
CA VAL A 132 7.46 22.39 1.40
C VAL A 132 8.27 21.52 2.37
N ALA A 133 7.66 20.52 3.00
CA ALA A 133 8.36 19.56 3.86
C ALA A 133 9.39 18.73 3.08
N MET A 134 9.11 18.37 1.82
CA MET A 134 10.07 17.67 0.97
C MET A 134 11.29 18.54 0.63
N ALA A 135 11.10 19.82 0.34
CA ALA A 135 12.20 20.75 0.09
C ALA A 135 13.04 20.98 1.36
N CYS A 136 12.41 21.12 2.53
CA CYS A 136 13.11 21.22 3.80
C CYS A 136 13.90 19.95 4.15
N LEU A 137 13.32 18.76 3.96
CA LEU A 137 14.01 17.48 4.20
C LEU A 137 15.20 17.29 3.25
N ALA A 138 15.05 17.66 1.98
CA ALA A 138 16.16 17.64 1.03
C ALA A 138 17.26 18.63 1.43
N GLY A 139 16.90 19.84 1.89
CA GLY A 139 17.85 20.83 2.42
C GLY A 139 18.58 20.36 3.68
N VAL A 140 17.89 19.72 4.62
CA VAL A 140 18.49 19.12 5.82
C VAL A 140 19.41 17.96 5.45
N GLN A 141 19.00 17.08 4.52
CA GLN A 141 19.85 15.98 4.06
C GLN A 141 21.05 16.46 3.24
N ALA A 142 20.96 17.59 2.54
CA ALA A 142 22.09 18.22 1.87
C ALA A 142 23.04 18.89 2.87
N GLY A 143 22.52 19.55 3.90
CA GLY A 143 23.30 20.15 4.99
C GLY A 143 24.09 19.10 5.79
N LEU A 144 23.43 18.00 6.16
CA LEU A 144 24.09 16.87 6.86
C LEU A 144 25.21 16.20 6.03
N ARG A 145 25.18 16.32 4.70
CA ARG A 145 26.25 15.81 3.81
C ARG A 145 27.42 16.79 3.69
N HIS A 146 27.18 18.09 3.84
CA HIS A 146 28.26 19.09 3.83
C HIS A 146 29.06 19.10 5.14
N ASP A 147 28.39 18.92 6.28
CA ASP A 147 29.06 18.91 7.60
C ASP A 147 29.87 17.63 7.86
N ALA A 148 29.59 16.54 7.12
CA ALA A 148 30.36 15.30 7.18
C ALA A 148 31.66 15.32 6.33
N GLY A 149 31.92 16.40 5.58
CA GLY A 149 33.07 16.54 4.68
C GLY A 149 34.28 17.33 5.24
N VAL A 150 34.16 17.96 6.41
CA VAL A 150 35.22 18.77 7.03
C VAL A 150 35.82 18.03 8.23
N MET A 151 36.49 16.89 8.02
CA MET A 151 37.34 16.29 9.06
C MET A 151 38.42 15.32 8.53
N THR A 152 39.06 15.61 7.39
CA THR A 152 40.32 14.94 7.04
C THR A 152 41.38 15.92 6.54
N GLY A 153 42.36 16.21 7.40
CA GLY A 153 43.77 16.31 7.01
C GLY A 153 44.38 17.70 6.81
N SER A 154 44.96 18.27 7.86
CA SER A 154 46.07 19.22 7.75
C SER A 154 47.08 18.92 8.86
N GLY A 155 48.35 18.70 8.49
CA GLY A 155 49.51 18.72 9.39
C GLY A 155 50.09 17.36 9.71
#